data_AF-M7SE78-F1
#
_entry.id   AF-M7SE78-F1
#
_cell.length_a   1.000
_cell.length_b   1.000
_cell.length_c   1.000
_cell.angle_alpha   90.00
_cell.angle_beta   90.00
_cell.angle_gamma   90.00
#
_symmetry.space_group_name_H-M   'P 1'
#
loop_
_entity.id
_entity.type
_entity.pdbx_description
1 polymer ?
#
loop_
_entity_poly.entity_id
_entity_poly.type
_entity_poly.pdbx_seq_one_letter_code
_entity_poly.pdbx_strand_id
1 'polypeptide(L)'
;MIGDPGGRFPEHAVVPAAKFIDFGLTLETPAGLVNNMLKISTRMLDLIARDEVDATRNRSMYNGLETNATEILPAGNGAKYPHLDPDLRDFLARCLARQPKDRPGLDEMLDVTEKAQAKTAGSFPAPQQARETDEALRDVVRRLIYNAETNNANNT
;
A
#
# COMPACT_ATOMS: atom_id res chain seq x y z
N MET A 1 2.64 2.94 22.59
CA MET A 1 2.97 1.81 21.70
C MET A 1 3.51 0.68 22.54
N ILE A 2 3.13 -0.57 22.25
CA ILE A 2 3.70 -1.74 22.91
C ILE A 2 4.90 -2.19 22.06
N GLY A 3 6.11 -2.09 22.63
CA GLY A 3 7.37 -2.51 22.01
C GLY A 3 8.24 -1.36 21.49
N ASP A 4 9.54 -1.65 21.36
CA ASP A 4 10.53 -0.79 20.70
C ASP A 4 10.15 -0.65 19.21
N PRO A 5 10.07 0.56 18.63
CA PRO A 5 9.79 0.77 17.21
C PRO A 5 10.67 -0.08 16.29
N GLY A 6 11.92 -0.36 16.70
CA GLY A 6 12.86 -1.22 15.99
C GLY A 6 13.33 -0.66 14.65
N GLY A 7 14.63 -0.81 14.37
CA GLY A 7 15.26 -0.34 13.12
C GLY A 7 15.64 1.15 13.14
N ARG A 8 16.07 1.66 11.98
CA ARG A 8 16.47 3.08 11.77
C ARG A 8 15.32 3.93 11.21
N PHE A 9 14.08 3.59 11.55
CA PHE A 9 12.86 4.16 10.95
C PHE A 9 12.11 5.00 11.97
N PRO A 10 12.43 6.31 12.11
CA PRO A 10 11.73 7.25 13.00
C PRO A 10 10.21 7.24 12.85
N GLU A 11 9.70 6.90 11.67
CA GLU A 11 8.27 6.87 11.35
C GLU A 11 7.50 5.84 12.19
N HIS A 12 8.16 4.77 12.64
CA HIS A 12 7.57 3.78 13.54
C HIS A 12 7.17 4.37 14.91
N ALA A 13 7.64 5.58 15.25
CA ALA A 13 7.17 6.35 16.40
C ALA A 13 5.77 6.98 16.19
N VAL A 14 5.37 7.16 14.93
CA VAL A 14 4.16 7.89 14.53
C VAL A 14 3.06 6.93 14.07
N VAL A 15 3.44 5.88 13.35
CA VAL A 15 2.55 4.81 12.88
C VAL A 15 2.98 3.47 13.46
N PRO A 16 2.04 2.60 13.91
CA PRO A 16 2.41 1.28 14.38
C PRO A 16 3.15 0.49 13.31
N ALA A 17 4.28 -0.12 13.70
CA ALA A 17 5.01 -0.99 12.80
C ALA A 17 4.18 -2.24 12.47
N ALA A 18 3.95 -2.49 11.18
CA ALA A 18 3.44 -3.76 10.71
C ALA A 18 4.49 -4.85 10.97
N LYS A 19 4.09 -5.92 11.67
CA LYS A 19 4.97 -7.07 11.95
C LYS A 19 4.42 -8.29 11.22
N PHE A 20 5.28 -8.97 10.49
CA PHE A 20 4.97 -10.30 9.96
C PHE A 20 5.12 -11.33 11.09
N ILE A 21 4.13 -12.21 11.22
CA ILE A 21 4.08 -13.28 12.23
C ILE A 21 3.80 -14.63 11.55
N ASP A 22 3.77 -15.71 12.32
CA ASP A 22 3.39 -17.06 11.88
C ASP A 22 4.29 -17.69 10.80
N PHE A 23 5.61 -17.58 10.99
CA PHE A 23 6.59 -18.22 10.12
C PHE A 23 6.68 -19.75 10.25
N GLY A 24 5.87 -20.40 11.10
CA GLY A 24 5.94 -21.83 11.38
C GLY A 24 5.69 -22.75 10.18
N LEU A 25 5.09 -22.24 9.11
CA LEU A 25 4.86 -22.94 7.83
C LEU A 25 5.62 -22.32 6.65
N THR A 26 6.61 -21.46 6.91
CA THR A 26 7.37 -20.80 5.85
C THR A 26 8.31 -21.79 5.17
N LEU A 27 8.34 -21.73 3.84
CA LEU A 27 9.23 -22.54 3.01
C LEU A 27 10.04 -21.63 2.11
N GLU A 28 11.35 -21.87 2.06
CA GLU A 28 12.22 -21.24 1.08
C GLU A 28 12.01 -21.92 -0.28
N THR A 29 11.57 -21.14 -1.27
CA THR A 29 11.30 -21.65 -2.61
C THR A 29 11.82 -20.64 -3.65
N PRO A 30 12.26 -21.09 -4.84
CA PRO A 30 12.74 -20.19 -5.88
C PRO A 30 11.71 -19.12 -6.30
N ALA A 31 10.42 -19.43 -6.19
CA ALA A 31 9.33 -18.50 -6.51
C ALA A 31 8.79 -17.74 -5.29
N GLY A 32 9.29 -18.03 -4.07
CA GLY A 32 8.74 -17.51 -2.83
C GLY A 32 8.75 -16.00 -2.77
N LEU A 33 9.89 -15.38 -3.12
CA LEU A 33 10.03 -13.93 -3.15
C LEU A 33 9.02 -13.28 -4.09
N VAL A 34 8.97 -13.72 -5.35
CA VAL A 34 8.08 -13.15 -6.39
C VAL A 34 6.61 -13.27 -5.97
N ASN A 35 6.23 -14.42 -5.39
CA ASN A 35 4.87 -14.64 -4.90
C ASN A 35 4.54 -13.76 -3.69
N ASN A 36 5.49 -13.59 -2.77
CA ASN A 36 5.31 -12.72 -1.61
C ASN A 36 5.15 -11.25 -2.04
N MET A 37 5.95 -10.80 -3.01
CA MET A 37 5.86 -9.44 -3.56
C MET A 37 4.52 -9.19 -4.27
N LEU A 38 4.03 -10.18 -5.03
CA LEU A 38 2.71 -10.07 -5.63
C LEU A 38 1.60 -9.98 -4.56
N LYS A 39 1.65 -10.87 -3.57
CA LYS A 39 0.63 -10.93 -2.49
C LYS A 39 0.59 -9.66 -1.66
N ILE A 40 1.75 -9.12 -1.26
CA ILE A 40 1.79 -7.89 -0.47
C ILE A 40 1.26 -6.70 -1.29
N SER A 41 1.55 -6.67 -2.59
CA SER A 41 1.04 -5.62 -3.49
C SER A 41 -0.48 -5.71 -3.68
N THR A 42 -1.04 -6.92 -3.72
CA THR A 42 -2.50 -7.11 -3.68
C THR A 42 -3.09 -6.59 -2.36
N ARG A 43 -2.43 -6.83 -1.23
CA ARG A 43 -2.88 -6.27 0.06
C ARG A 43 -2.80 -4.75 0.11
N MET A 44 -1.80 -4.13 -0.52
CA MET A 44 -1.77 -2.66 -0.65
C MET A 44 -2.96 -2.15 -1.47
N LEU A 45 -3.35 -2.87 -2.53
CA LEU A 45 -4.52 -2.52 -3.33
C LEU A 45 -5.82 -2.61 -2.51
N ASP A 46 -5.99 -3.69 -1.73
CA ASP A 46 -7.14 -3.87 -0.83
C ASP A 46 -7.23 -2.71 0.19
N LEU A 47 -6.10 -2.28 0.75
CA LEU A 47 -6.05 -1.16 1.70
C LEU A 47 -6.47 0.17 1.06
N ILE A 48 -6.06 0.43 -0.19
CA ILE A 48 -6.45 1.65 -0.92
C ILE A 48 -7.95 1.61 -1.26
N ALA A 49 -8.44 0.46 -1.74
CA ALA A 49 -9.84 0.28 -2.10
C ALA A 49 -10.78 0.20 -0.89
N ARG A 50 -10.23 -0.18 0.28
CA ARG A 50 -10.97 -0.49 1.51
C ARG A 50 -11.98 -1.63 1.31
N ASP A 51 -11.66 -2.54 0.41
CA ASP A 51 -12.47 -3.71 0.04
C ASP A 51 -11.54 -4.81 -0.48
N GLU A 52 -12.03 -6.04 -0.52
CA GLU A 52 -11.31 -7.16 -1.15
C GLU A 52 -11.39 -7.01 -2.67
N VAL A 53 -10.28 -6.58 -3.27
CA VAL A 53 -10.21 -6.40 -4.73
C VAL A 53 -9.87 -7.74 -5.36
N ASP A 54 -10.78 -8.27 -6.17
CA ASP A 54 -10.46 -9.41 -7.03
C ASP A 54 -9.55 -8.97 -8.19
N ALA A 55 -8.27 -8.80 -7.85
CA ALA A 55 -7.20 -8.43 -8.77
C ALA A 55 -7.00 -9.50 -9.85
N THR A 56 -7.57 -10.71 -9.73
CA THR A 56 -7.40 -11.76 -10.76
C THR A 56 -8.38 -11.61 -11.92
N ARG A 57 -9.53 -10.97 -11.69
CA ARG A 57 -10.62 -10.83 -12.66
C ARG A 57 -10.50 -9.60 -13.55
N ASN A 58 -10.00 -8.48 -13.03
CA ASN A 58 -9.96 -7.22 -13.74
C ASN A 58 -8.54 -6.92 -14.23
N ARG A 59 -8.40 -6.72 -15.55
CA ARG A 59 -7.14 -6.41 -16.19
C ARG A 59 -7.29 -5.17 -17.04
N SER A 60 -6.24 -4.37 -17.08
CA SER A 60 -6.17 -3.17 -17.90
C SER A 60 -4.77 -2.99 -18.45
N MET A 61 -4.69 -2.37 -19.62
CA MET A 61 -3.43 -1.87 -20.15
C MET A 61 -3.14 -0.50 -19.52
N TYR A 62 -1.92 -0.31 -19.02
CA TYR A 62 -1.49 0.93 -18.41
C TYR A 62 -0.01 1.18 -18.71
N ASN A 63 0.31 2.31 -19.33
CA ASN A 63 1.68 2.66 -19.76
C ASN A 63 2.39 1.52 -20.54
N GLY A 64 1.65 0.80 -21.39
CA GLY A 64 2.17 -0.33 -22.18
C GLY A 64 2.32 -1.65 -21.42
N LEU A 65 1.91 -1.70 -20.15
CA LEU A 65 1.95 -2.86 -19.27
C LEU A 65 0.54 -3.43 -19.04
N GLU A 66 0.36 -4.73 -19.20
CA GLU A 66 -0.85 -5.43 -18.74
C GLU A 66 -0.76 -5.66 -17.22
N THR A 67 -1.73 -5.14 -16.46
CA THR A 67 -1.70 -5.16 -14.99
C THR A 67 -3.07 -5.46 -14.38
N ASN A 68 -3.02 -6.02 -13.18
CA ASN A 68 -4.17 -6.33 -12.34
C ASN A 68 -4.58 -5.15 -11.42
N ALA A 69 -3.90 -4.00 -11.50
CA ALA A 69 -4.19 -2.82 -10.69
C ALA A 69 -5.44 -2.03 -11.13
N THR A 70 -6.31 -2.60 -11.97
CA THR A 70 -7.42 -1.90 -12.64
C THR A 70 -8.32 -1.10 -11.70
N GLU A 71 -8.50 -1.55 -10.45
CA GLU A 71 -9.30 -0.83 -9.45
C GLU A 71 -8.82 0.61 -9.25
N ILE A 72 -7.51 0.83 -9.22
CA ILE A 72 -6.91 2.14 -8.94
C ILE A 72 -6.37 2.82 -10.19
N LEU A 73 -6.68 2.36 -11.40
CA LEU A 73 -6.16 2.95 -12.63
C LEU A 73 -7.19 3.81 -13.33
N PRO A 74 -6.79 4.94 -13.97
CA PRO A 74 -7.73 5.83 -14.67
C PRO A 74 -8.57 5.11 -15.74
N ALA A 75 -8.02 4.09 -16.39
CA ALA A 75 -8.72 3.26 -17.39
C ALA A 75 -9.73 2.27 -16.78
N GLY A 76 -9.75 2.12 -15.45
CA GLY A 76 -10.68 1.27 -14.70
C GLY A 76 -11.47 2.08 -13.68
N ASN A 77 -11.46 1.65 -12.42
CA ASN A 77 -12.20 2.31 -11.33
C ASN A 77 -11.44 3.50 -10.72
N GLY A 78 -10.36 3.96 -11.34
CA GLY A 78 -9.48 5.01 -10.83
C GLY A 78 -10.15 6.36 -10.58
N ALA A 79 -11.29 6.63 -11.21
CA ALA A 79 -12.13 7.80 -10.96
C ALA A 79 -12.70 7.84 -9.53
N LYS A 80 -12.81 6.69 -8.85
CA LYS A 80 -13.18 6.60 -7.43
C LYS A 80 -12.10 7.16 -6.51
N TYR A 81 -10.86 7.24 -6.97
CA TYR A 81 -9.68 7.59 -6.18
C TYR A 81 -8.99 8.87 -6.69
N PRO A 82 -9.70 9.98 -6.96
CA PRO A 82 -9.16 11.12 -7.72
C PRO A 82 -7.95 11.81 -7.07
N HIS A 83 -7.69 11.56 -5.79
CA HIS A 83 -6.57 12.12 -5.04
C HIS A 83 -5.43 11.11 -4.79
N LEU A 84 -5.54 9.88 -5.30
CA LEU A 84 -4.48 8.88 -5.16
C LEU A 84 -3.23 9.31 -5.94
N ASP A 85 -2.10 9.32 -5.23
CA ASP A 85 -0.78 9.67 -5.76
C ASP A 85 -0.48 8.94 -7.08
N PRO A 86 -0.21 9.66 -8.19
CA PRO A 86 0.16 9.07 -9.46
C PRO A 86 1.36 8.11 -9.36
N ASP A 87 2.36 8.45 -8.55
CA ASP A 87 3.55 7.59 -8.41
C ASP A 87 3.20 6.26 -7.73
N LEU A 88 2.26 6.29 -6.78
CA LEU A 88 1.76 5.08 -6.13
C LEU A 88 0.93 4.23 -7.10
N ARG A 89 0.16 4.86 -8.00
CA ARG A 89 -0.55 4.13 -9.08
C ARG A 89 0.43 3.43 -10.01
N ASP A 90 1.45 4.14 -10.46
CA ASP A 90 2.49 3.61 -11.34
C ASP A 90 3.25 2.46 -10.68
N PHE A 91 3.65 2.64 -9.42
CA PHE A 91 4.33 1.63 -8.63
C PHE A 91 3.48 0.36 -8.47
N LEU A 92 2.22 0.48 -8.06
CA LEU A 92 1.34 -0.67 -7.88
C LEU A 92 0.97 -1.34 -9.21
N ALA A 93 0.83 -0.58 -10.30
CA ALA A 93 0.63 -1.14 -11.63
C ALA A 93 1.78 -2.07 -12.03
N ARG A 94 3.03 -1.67 -11.76
CA ARG A 94 4.24 -2.48 -12.00
C ARG A 94 4.31 -3.69 -11.07
N CYS A 95 4.03 -3.51 -9.78
CA CYS A 95 4.02 -4.61 -8.82
C CYS A 95 2.98 -5.69 -9.16
N LEU A 96 1.84 -5.27 -9.70
CA LEU A 96 0.73 -6.13 -10.14
C LEU A 96 0.78 -6.46 -11.63
N ALA A 97 1.94 -6.28 -12.27
CA ALA A 97 2.16 -6.66 -13.67
C ALA A 97 1.79 -8.13 -13.92
N ARG A 98 1.17 -8.39 -15.06
CA ARG A 98 0.79 -9.76 -15.46
C ARG A 98 2.02 -10.65 -15.61
N GLN A 99 3.03 -10.14 -16.31
CA GLN A 99 4.28 -10.85 -16.56
C GLN A 99 5.21 -10.67 -15.35
N PRO A 100 5.70 -11.76 -14.73
CA PRO A 100 6.57 -11.67 -13.56
C PRO A 100 7.85 -10.86 -13.79
N LYS A 101 8.39 -10.88 -15.01
CA LYS A 101 9.60 -10.14 -15.40
C LYS A 101 9.44 -8.61 -15.39
N ASP A 102 8.21 -8.12 -15.47
CA ASP A 102 7.91 -6.69 -15.50
C ASP A 102 7.65 -6.14 -14.08
N ARG A 103 7.67 -7.03 -13.06
CA ARG A 103 7.52 -6.66 -11.66
C ARG A 103 8.86 -6.20 -11.09
N PRO A 104 8.88 -5.16 -10.25
CA PRO A 104 10.09 -4.74 -9.57
C PRO A 104 10.59 -5.84 -8.61
N GLY A 105 11.90 -5.94 -8.48
CA GLY A 105 12.54 -6.75 -7.43
C GLY A 105 12.41 -6.10 -6.07
N LEU A 106 12.75 -6.82 -5.01
CA LEU A 106 12.66 -6.31 -3.63
C LEU A 106 13.51 -5.05 -3.42
N ASP A 107 14.73 -5.02 -3.97
CA ASP A 107 15.64 -3.88 -3.85
C ASP A 107 15.07 -2.62 -4.52
N GLU A 108 14.43 -2.79 -5.69
CA GLU A 108 13.77 -1.68 -6.38
C GLU A 108 12.52 -1.22 -5.62
N MET A 109 11.74 -2.14 -5.07
CA MET A 109 10.60 -1.78 -4.22
C MET A 109 11.04 -0.98 -3.00
N LEU A 110 12.14 -1.40 -2.35
CA LEU A 110 12.71 -0.69 -1.20
C LEU A 110 13.13 0.73 -1.59
N ASP A 111 13.91 0.88 -2.66
CA ASP A 111 14.37 2.20 -3.14
C ASP A 111 13.20 3.14 -3.48
N VAL A 112 12.15 2.62 -4.14
CA VAL A 112 10.93 3.41 -4.41
C VAL A 112 10.25 3.84 -3.11
N THR A 113 10.13 2.95 -2.13
CA THR A 113 9.50 3.29 -0.84
C THR A 113 10.31 4.28 -0.01
N GLU A 114 11.64 4.17 0.00
CA GLU A 114 12.54 5.12 0.69
C GLU A 114 12.44 6.51 0.06
N LYS A 115 12.37 6.59 -1.28
CA LYS A 115 12.14 7.86 -1.99
C LYS A 115 10.75 8.44 -1.71
N ALA A 116 9.72 7.60 -1.64
CA ALA A 116 8.37 8.03 -1.33
C ALA A 116 8.27 8.59 0.09
N GLN A 117 9.03 8.04 1.05
CA GLN A 117 9.10 8.55 2.43
C GLN A 117 9.61 10.00 2.50
N ALA A 118 10.48 10.42 1.58
CA ALA A 118 11.00 11.78 1.53
C ALA A 118 9.99 12.81 0.98
N LYS A 119 8.82 12.38 0.51
CA LYS A 119 7.76 13.30 0.06
C LYS A 119 7.22 14.10 1.23
N THR A 120 6.99 15.39 0.99
CA THR A 120 6.34 16.28 1.96
C THR A 120 4.96 16.66 1.43
N ALA A 121 4.14 17.32 2.24
CA ALA A 121 2.85 17.85 1.79
C ALA A 121 2.97 18.68 0.49
N GLY A 122 4.07 19.40 0.30
CA GLY A 122 4.34 20.20 -0.90
C GLY A 122 4.60 19.38 -2.17
N SER A 123 4.78 18.07 -2.07
CA SER A 123 4.88 17.16 -3.21
C SER A 123 3.53 16.85 -3.85
N PHE A 124 2.41 17.23 -3.20
CA PHE A 124 1.06 16.96 -3.66
C PHE A 124 0.39 18.25 -4.17
N PRO A 125 -0.43 18.17 -5.24
CA PRO A 125 -1.13 19.33 -5.78
C PRO A 125 -2.15 19.90 -4.79
N ALA A 126 -2.53 21.17 -4.98
CA ALA A 126 -3.65 21.76 -4.24
C ALA A 126 -5.00 21.22 -4.79
N PRO A 127 -6.01 20.95 -3.93
CA PRO A 127 -6.03 21.16 -2.48
C PRO A 127 -5.53 19.96 -1.65
N GLN A 128 -5.03 18.88 -2.29
CA GLN A 128 -4.61 17.65 -1.60
C GLN A 128 -3.51 17.89 -0.56
N GLN A 129 -2.59 18.83 -0.81
CA GLN A 129 -1.53 19.22 0.12
C GLN A 129 -2.02 19.39 1.58
N ALA A 130 -3.20 19.98 1.80
CA ALA A 130 -3.72 20.20 3.14
C ALA A 130 -4.02 18.89 3.91
N ARG A 131 -4.31 17.80 3.19
CA ARG A 131 -4.59 16.47 3.74
C ARG A 131 -3.33 15.63 4.00
N GLU A 132 -2.21 16.04 3.42
CA GLU A 132 -0.92 15.34 3.49
C GLU A 132 0.06 16.02 4.47
N THR A 133 -0.44 16.93 5.32
CA THR A 133 0.33 17.52 6.42
C THR A 133 0.52 16.53 7.56
N ASP A 134 1.61 16.67 8.33
CA ASP A 134 1.89 15.82 9.49
C ASP A 134 0.71 15.81 10.48
N GLU A 135 0.07 16.96 10.69
CA GLU A 135 -1.11 17.10 11.54
C GLU A 135 -2.29 16.30 11.00
N ALA A 136 -2.62 16.45 9.70
CA ALA A 136 -3.73 15.74 9.07
C ALA A 136 -3.52 14.23 9.06
N LEU A 137 -2.30 13.78 8.74
CA LEU A 137 -1.94 12.37 8.77
C LEU A 137 -2.02 11.80 10.19
N ARG A 138 -1.51 12.53 11.19
CA ARG A 138 -1.60 12.12 12.61
C ARG A 138 -3.05 12.00 13.07
N ASP A 139 -3.94 12.90 12.66
CA ASP A 139 -5.35 12.83 13.00
C ASP A 139 -6.05 11.63 12.35
N VAL A 140 -5.73 11.33 11.08
CA VAL A 140 -6.25 10.14 10.39
C VAL A 140 -5.77 8.85 11.08
N VAL A 141 -4.47 8.75 11.36
CA VAL A 141 -3.87 7.61 12.08
C VAL A 141 -4.50 7.45 13.46
N ARG A 142 -4.67 8.55 14.21
CA ARG A 142 -5.36 8.54 15.51
C ARG A 142 -6.77 7.99 15.38
N ARG A 143 -7.53 8.44 14.38
CA ARG A 143 -8.91 7.99 14.19
C ARG A 143 -8.99 6.50 13.79
N LEU A 144 -8.15 6.06 12.87
CA LEU A 144 -8.26 4.71 12.28
C LEU A 144 -7.63 3.62 13.15
N ILE A 145 -6.61 3.95 13.94
CA ILE A 145 -5.82 2.95 14.67
C ILE A 145 -6.04 3.09 16.17
N TYR A 146 -5.95 4.31 16.71
CA TYR A 146 -5.95 4.53 18.16
C TYR A 146 -7.36 4.73 18.73
N ASN A 147 -8.29 5.28 17.94
CA ASN A 147 -9.68 5.54 18.30
C ASN A 147 -10.65 4.66 17.50
N ALA A 148 -10.19 3.57 16.90
CA ALA A 148 -11.10 2.58 16.36
C ALA A 148 -11.85 1.97 17.54
N GLU A 149 -13.09 2.43 17.76
CA GLU A 149 -13.99 1.73 18.68
C GLU A 149 -14.11 0.30 18.19
N THR A 150 -13.64 -0.65 19.00
CA THR A 150 -14.01 -2.04 18.83
C THR A 150 -15.52 -2.06 18.90
N ASN A 151 -16.18 -2.22 17.75
CA ASN A 151 -17.57 -2.64 17.68
C ASN A 151 -17.67 -4.00 18.37
N ASN A 152 -17.68 -4.00 19.70
CA ASN A 152 -18.18 -5.08 20.51
C ASN A 152 -19.69 -5.07 20.28
N ALA A 153 -20.10 -5.69 19.18
CA ALA A 153 -21.46 -6.09 18.96
C ALA A 153 -21.81 -7.12 20.05
N ASN A 154 -22.20 -6.61 21.21
CA ASN A 154 -23.06 -7.30 22.14
C ASN A 154 -24.40 -7.50 21.43
N ASN A 155 -24.51 -8.57 20.64
CA ASN A 155 -25.82 -9.10 20.28
C ASN A 155 -26.36 -9.84 21.52
N THR A 156 -27.12 -9.10 22.32
CA THR A 156 -28.24 -9.63 23.12
C THR A 156 -29.28 -10.27 22.20
#